data_AF-A0A7Y1GDJ2-F1
#
_entry.id   AF-A0A7Y1GDJ2-F1
#
_cell.length_a   1.000
_cell.length_b   1.000
_cell.length_c   1.000
_cell.angle_alpha   90.00
_cell.angle_beta   90.00
_cell.angle_gamma   90.00
#
_symmetry.space_group_name_H-M   'P 1'
#
loop_
_entity.id
_entity.type
_entity.pdbx_description
1 polymer ?
#
loop_
_entity_poly.entity_id
_entity_poly.type
_entity_poly.pdbx_seq_one_letter_code
_entity_poly.pdbx_strand_id
1 'polypeptide(L)'
;MTRSTDKPPAWVAALRYLGRPDIAAMLLACILSVGLSSAFAGSDSRLAQIGYREALNWFHSQKYDSAGVWLCGYSLAREDYSVAPKAPRLLVEVDERFLYLKTGGQLVELTGAAQGPERSEYQNAGAHIRVTLNILKRNNFSEYQESHDRQVLAKIEMNDQIQTLTLKGQSCGT
;
A
#
# COMPACT_ATOMS: atom_id res chain seq x y z
N MET A 1 62.44 -74.63 19.86
CA MET A 1 63.28 -74.57 18.63
C MET A 1 62.47 -73.76 17.63
N THR A 2 62.88 -72.62 17.05
CA THR A 2 64.20 -71.94 16.93
C THR A 2 64.10 -70.39 17.07
N ARG A 3 65.23 -69.69 16.93
CA ARG A 3 65.40 -68.20 16.81
C ARG A 3 64.98 -67.68 15.40
N SER A 4 64.97 -66.39 15.07
CA SER A 4 65.68 -65.22 15.66
C SER A 4 64.97 -63.84 15.56
N THR A 5 65.72 -62.83 16.03
CA THR A 5 65.75 -61.37 15.75
C THR A 5 65.72 -61.01 14.23
N ASP A 6 65.50 -59.77 13.74
CA ASP A 6 65.95 -58.42 14.18
C ASP A 6 65.08 -57.22 13.68
N LYS A 7 65.36 -56.02 14.21
CA LYS A 7 65.06 -54.64 13.71
C LYS A 7 66.43 -53.92 13.51
N PRO A 8 66.60 -52.65 13.02
CA PRO A 8 65.65 -51.57 12.74
C PRO A 8 65.83 -50.90 11.32
N PRO A 9 66.11 -49.58 11.09
CA PRO A 9 65.15 -48.69 10.43
C PRO A 9 65.74 -47.80 9.29
N ALA A 10 64.95 -46.81 8.83
CA ALA A 10 65.33 -45.38 8.63
C ALA A 10 64.76 -44.75 7.34
N TRP A 11 64.27 -43.50 7.49
CA TRP A 11 63.76 -42.65 6.41
C TRP A 11 64.85 -41.73 5.84
N VAL A 12 65.05 -41.77 4.51
CA VAL A 12 65.57 -40.70 3.60
C VAL A 12 65.07 -41.06 2.19
N ALA A 13 64.78 -40.18 1.23
CA ALA A 13 64.67 -38.71 1.14
C ALA A 13 63.27 -38.36 0.55
N ALA A 14 62.70 -37.15 0.51
CA ALA A 14 63.14 -35.75 0.40
C ALA A 14 63.65 -35.31 -0.99
N LEU A 15 63.19 -34.12 -1.43
CA LEU A 15 63.48 -33.40 -2.70
C LEU A 15 62.72 -33.93 -3.94
N ARG A 16 62.20 -33.13 -4.89
CA ARG A 16 62.01 -31.66 -5.04
C ARG A 16 60.88 -31.44 -6.07
N TYR A 17 59.84 -30.65 -5.76
CA TYR A 17 59.62 -29.25 -6.20
C TYR A 17 59.22 -28.99 -7.67
N LEU A 18 58.13 -28.20 -7.80
CA LEU A 18 57.77 -27.22 -8.84
C LEU A 18 57.13 -27.66 -10.18
N GLY A 19 55.89 -27.17 -10.38
CA GLY A 19 55.10 -27.26 -11.61
C GLY A 19 53.70 -26.61 -11.50
N ARG A 20 53.60 -25.38 -10.97
CA ARG A 20 52.44 -24.46 -11.19
C ARG A 20 52.79 -23.58 -12.39
N PRO A 21 51.86 -23.17 -13.29
CA PRO A 21 50.57 -22.49 -12.98
C PRO A 21 49.30 -23.37 -13.22
N ASP A 22 48.04 -22.93 -13.01
CA ASP A 22 47.51 -21.74 -12.29
C ASP A 22 46.06 -21.90 -11.73
N ILE A 23 45.47 -20.77 -11.31
CA ILE A 23 44.13 -20.45 -10.79
C ILE A 23 43.01 -20.47 -11.86
N ALA A 24 41.92 -21.25 -11.66
CA ALA A 24 40.53 -20.90 -12.02
C ALA A 24 39.51 -22.03 -11.69
N ALA A 25 39.20 -22.25 -10.41
CA ALA A 25 38.10 -23.14 -10.00
C ALA A 25 37.41 -22.70 -8.69
N MET A 26 37.25 -21.39 -8.50
CA MET A 26 36.17 -20.86 -7.66
C MET A 26 34.98 -20.57 -8.56
N LEU A 27 33.79 -21.07 -8.20
CA LEU A 27 32.51 -20.33 -8.15
C LEU A 27 31.30 -21.28 -8.01
N LEU A 28 30.23 -20.76 -7.39
CA LEU A 28 28.86 -21.28 -7.40
C LEU A 28 28.57 -22.63 -6.67
N ALA A 29 28.96 -22.73 -5.40
CA ALA A 29 28.20 -23.47 -4.40
C ALA A 29 28.18 -22.69 -3.08
N CYS A 30 27.05 -22.70 -2.36
CA CYS A 30 26.82 -22.01 -1.07
C CYS A 30 26.58 -20.48 -1.09
N ILE A 31 25.77 -19.97 -2.03
CA ILE A 31 24.97 -18.74 -1.81
C ILE A 31 23.48 -19.09 -1.91
N LEU A 32 23.00 -19.85 -0.91
CA LEU A 32 21.56 -20.11 -0.71
C LEU A 32 21.13 -19.88 0.74
N SER A 33 21.89 -19.06 1.48
CA SER A 33 21.51 -18.54 2.79
C SER A 33 20.40 -17.51 2.66
N VAL A 34 19.17 -18.04 2.54
CA VAL A 34 17.89 -17.46 2.99
C VAL A 34 17.90 -15.93 3.04
N GLY A 35 17.54 -15.32 1.91
CA GLY A 35 17.17 -13.91 1.85
C GLY A 35 15.85 -13.67 2.57
N LEU A 36 15.88 -13.63 3.91
CA LEU A 36 14.87 -12.90 4.67
C LEU A 36 15.11 -11.41 4.43
N SER A 37 14.64 -10.94 3.28
CA SER A 37 14.34 -9.53 3.09
C SER A 37 13.20 -9.19 4.05
N SER A 38 13.57 -8.89 5.29
CA SER A 38 12.76 -8.13 6.24
C SER A 38 12.55 -6.76 5.61
N ALA A 39 11.62 -6.70 4.66
CA ALA A 39 11.04 -5.46 4.21
C ALA A 39 10.36 -4.88 5.45
N PHE A 40 11.08 -3.97 6.12
CA PHE A 40 10.43 -3.03 7.01
C PHE A 40 9.39 -2.34 6.16
N ALA A 41 8.13 -2.75 6.31
CA ALA A 41 6.99 -1.97 5.90
C ALA A 41 7.02 -0.73 6.79
N GLY A 42 7.87 0.24 6.39
CA GLY A 42 7.81 1.58 6.92
C GLY A 42 6.37 2.00 6.78
N SER A 43 5.73 2.30 7.91
CA SER A 43 4.34 2.72 7.97
C SER A 43 4.22 4.11 7.37
N ASP A 44 4.32 4.18 6.04
CA ASP A 44 4.09 5.38 5.28
C ASP A 44 2.58 5.60 5.29
N SER A 45 2.10 6.26 6.35
CA SER A 45 0.70 6.68 6.55
C SER A 45 0.20 7.65 5.48
N ARG A 46 0.99 7.87 4.42
CA ARG A 46 0.61 8.67 3.26
C ARG A 46 -0.43 7.94 2.42
N LEU A 47 -1.47 8.69 2.07
CA LEU A 47 -2.45 8.26 1.10
C LEU A 47 -1.85 8.23 -0.29
N ALA A 48 -1.98 7.08 -0.95
CA ALA A 48 -1.63 6.90 -2.35
C ALA A 48 -2.83 7.22 -3.25
N GLN A 49 -2.56 7.40 -4.54
CA GLN A 49 -3.62 7.62 -5.52
C GLN A 49 -4.51 6.37 -5.68
N ILE A 50 -5.83 6.58 -5.75
CA ILE A 50 -6.87 5.56 -5.98
C ILE A 50 -7.68 5.86 -7.26
N GLY A 51 -8.02 4.82 -8.01
CA GLY A 51 -8.89 4.92 -9.20
C GLY A 51 -10.33 4.46 -8.95
N TYR A 52 -11.32 5.02 -9.67
CA TYR A 52 -12.72 4.55 -9.58
C TYR A 52 -12.87 3.05 -9.85
N ARG A 53 -12.22 2.54 -10.90
CA ARG A 53 -12.26 1.11 -11.25
C ARG A 53 -11.65 0.21 -10.17
N GLU A 54 -10.66 0.69 -9.42
CA GLU A 54 -10.05 -0.07 -8.33
C GLU A 54 -11.04 -0.19 -7.15
N ALA A 55 -11.66 0.92 -6.74
CA ALA A 55 -12.69 0.94 -5.72
C ALA A 55 -13.94 0.12 -6.11
N LEU A 56 -14.47 0.30 -7.32
CA LEU A 56 -15.63 -0.43 -7.83
C LEU A 56 -15.39 -1.93 -7.91
N ASN A 57 -14.25 -2.37 -8.46
CA ASN A 57 -13.90 -3.79 -8.53
C ASN A 57 -13.86 -4.42 -7.12
N TRP A 58 -13.35 -3.69 -6.12
CA TRP A 58 -13.39 -4.15 -4.74
C TRP A 58 -14.83 -4.20 -4.20
N PHE A 59 -15.59 -3.12 -4.33
CA PHE A 59 -16.99 -3.02 -3.90
C PHE A 59 -17.84 -4.19 -4.46
N HIS A 60 -17.73 -4.47 -5.77
CA HIS A 60 -18.43 -5.60 -6.40
C HIS A 60 -17.93 -6.96 -5.91
N SER A 61 -16.65 -7.08 -5.52
CA SER A 61 -16.11 -8.33 -4.95
C SER A 61 -16.69 -8.67 -3.56
N GLN A 62 -17.16 -7.67 -2.81
CA GLN A 62 -17.85 -7.86 -1.52
C GLN A 62 -19.28 -8.38 -1.66
N LYS A 63 -19.85 -8.38 -2.88
CA LYS A 63 -21.22 -8.84 -3.19
C LYS A 63 -22.31 -8.10 -2.39
N TYR A 64 -22.18 -6.79 -2.24
CA TYR A 64 -23.23 -5.96 -1.68
C TYR A 64 -24.50 -5.97 -2.53
N ASP A 65 -25.65 -5.77 -1.88
CA ASP A 65 -26.96 -5.63 -2.53
C ASP A 65 -27.17 -4.22 -3.11
N SER A 66 -26.23 -3.79 -3.94
CA SER A 66 -26.26 -2.55 -4.70
C SER A 66 -25.24 -2.61 -5.84
N ALA A 67 -25.48 -1.86 -6.91
CA ALA A 67 -24.62 -1.84 -8.09
C ALA A 67 -23.45 -0.83 -7.99
N GLY A 68 -23.35 -0.02 -6.94
CA GLY A 68 -22.28 0.98 -6.79
C GLY A 68 -22.48 2.18 -7.72
N VAL A 69 -23.74 2.60 -7.91
CA VAL A 69 -24.13 3.57 -8.95
C VAL A 69 -23.79 5.00 -8.57
N TRP A 70 -23.88 5.34 -7.28
CA TRP A 70 -23.49 6.66 -6.81
C TRP A 70 -21.99 6.66 -6.51
N LEU A 71 -21.25 7.60 -7.10
CA LEU A 71 -19.80 7.68 -7.00
C LEU A 71 -19.33 9.10 -6.73
N CYS A 72 -18.31 9.26 -5.89
CA CYS A 72 -17.64 10.55 -5.68
C CYS A 72 -16.14 10.38 -5.44
N GLY A 73 -15.34 10.91 -6.35
CA GLY A 73 -13.88 10.85 -6.29
C GLY A 73 -13.30 12.14 -5.74
N TYR A 74 -12.61 12.06 -4.60
CA TYR A 74 -12.03 13.21 -3.93
C TYR A 74 -10.56 13.41 -4.33
N SER A 75 -10.31 14.45 -5.11
CA SER A 75 -8.99 14.88 -5.54
C SER A 75 -8.40 15.90 -4.58
N LEU A 76 -7.06 15.86 -4.38
CA LEU A 76 -6.36 16.90 -3.63
C LEU A 76 -6.56 18.27 -4.29
N ALA A 77 -7.05 19.24 -3.53
CA ALA A 77 -7.32 20.58 -4.01
C ALA A 77 -6.40 21.60 -3.35
N ARG A 78 -6.30 22.78 -3.97
CA ARG A 78 -5.70 23.98 -3.37
C ARG A 78 -6.68 24.63 -2.39
N GLU A 79 -6.23 25.65 -1.66
CA GLU A 79 -7.05 26.38 -0.67
C GLU A 79 -8.32 27.02 -1.27
N ASP A 80 -8.28 27.41 -2.54
CA ASP A 80 -9.44 27.92 -3.31
C ASP A 80 -10.37 26.81 -3.85
N TYR A 81 -10.11 25.55 -3.48
CA TYR A 81 -10.74 24.34 -3.99
C TYR A 81 -10.57 24.12 -5.51
N SER A 82 -9.60 24.78 -6.16
CA SER A 82 -9.18 24.41 -7.51
C SER A 82 -8.37 23.10 -7.51
N VAL A 83 -8.57 22.29 -8.53
CA VAL A 83 -7.90 20.99 -8.70
C VAL A 83 -6.92 21.09 -9.85
N ALA A 84 -5.65 20.77 -9.61
CA ALA A 84 -4.64 20.76 -10.66
C ALA A 84 -4.91 19.61 -11.68
N PRO A 85 -4.58 19.74 -12.97
CA PRO A 85 -4.90 18.74 -14.00
C PRO A 85 -4.36 17.31 -13.77
N LYS A 86 -3.41 17.14 -12.84
CA LYS A 86 -2.82 15.86 -12.43
C LYS A 86 -2.85 15.67 -10.91
N ALA A 87 -3.76 16.34 -10.20
CA ALA A 87 -3.93 16.15 -8.77
C ALA A 87 -4.33 14.70 -8.48
N PRO A 88 -3.73 14.05 -7.46
CA PRO A 88 -4.08 12.68 -7.11
C PRO A 88 -5.49 12.66 -6.51
N ARG A 89 -6.29 11.68 -6.94
CA ARG A 89 -7.48 11.25 -6.21
C ARG A 89 -7.05 10.38 -5.04
N LEU A 90 -7.43 10.77 -3.83
CA LEU A 90 -6.99 10.12 -2.58
C LEU A 90 -8.09 9.27 -1.95
N LEU A 91 -9.36 9.62 -2.19
CA LEU A 91 -10.53 8.88 -1.72
C LEU A 91 -11.51 8.62 -2.87
N VAL A 92 -12.26 7.52 -2.80
CA VAL A 92 -13.46 7.25 -3.62
C VAL A 92 -14.59 6.83 -2.69
N GLU A 93 -15.70 7.52 -2.74
CA GLU A 93 -16.94 7.17 -2.05
C GLU A 93 -17.89 6.45 -3.03
N VAL A 94 -18.55 5.39 -2.56
CA VAL A 94 -19.47 4.53 -3.32
C VAL A 94 -20.78 4.37 -2.52
N ASP A 95 -21.91 4.56 -3.20
CA ASP A 95 -23.28 4.43 -2.65
C ASP A 95 -23.55 5.24 -1.37
N GLU A 96 -22.83 6.36 -1.18
CA GLU A 96 -22.86 7.22 0.04
C GLU A 96 -22.68 6.43 1.37
N ARG A 97 -22.07 5.24 1.29
CA ARG A 97 -21.98 4.26 2.37
C ARG A 97 -20.59 3.67 2.58
N PHE A 98 -19.76 3.65 1.53
CA PHE A 98 -18.42 3.08 1.58
C PHE A 98 -17.41 4.10 1.08
N LEU A 99 -16.33 4.31 1.84
CA LEU A 99 -15.23 5.19 1.45
C LEU A 99 -13.95 4.36 1.31
N TYR A 100 -13.34 4.44 0.14
CA TYR A 100 -12.13 3.73 -0.22
C TYR A 100 -10.95 4.68 -0.23
N LEU A 101 -9.84 4.25 0.36
CA LEU A 101 -8.54 4.93 0.31
C LEU A 101 -7.41 3.93 0.13
N LYS A 102 -6.22 4.42 -0.20
CA LYS A 102 -5.03 3.57 -0.38
C LYS A 102 -3.91 4.02 0.54
N THR A 103 -3.40 3.13 1.39
CA THR A 103 -2.31 3.41 2.35
C THR A 103 -1.44 2.16 2.52
N GLY A 104 -0.13 2.31 2.75
CA GLY A 104 0.80 1.17 2.80
C GLY A 104 0.80 0.29 1.52
N GLY A 105 0.38 0.84 0.38
CA GLY A 105 0.18 0.12 -0.88
C GLY A 105 -1.13 -0.69 -0.97
N GLN A 106 -1.90 -0.81 0.11
CA GLN A 106 -3.15 -1.58 0.18
C GLN A 106 -4.37 -0.68 0.02
N LEU A 107 -5.40 -1.21 -0.66
CA LEU A 107 -6.73 -0.60 -0.68
C LEU A 107 -7.44 -0.93 0.63
N VAL A 108 -7.98 0.09 1.30
CA VAL A 108 -8.77 -0.06 2.53
C VAL A 108 -10.16 0.50 2.29
N GLU A 109 -11.16 -0.32 2.61
CA GLU A 109 -12.56 0.08 2.68
C GLU A 109 -12.89 0.57 4.08
N LEU A 110 -13.66 1.66 4.16
CA LEU A 110 -14.23 2.22 5.37
C LEU A 110 -15.75 2.22 5.25
N THR A 111 -16.45 1.73 6.26
CA THR A 111 -17.92 1.74 6.30
C THR A 111 -18.43 3.03 6.92
N GLY A 112 -19.51 3.58 6.38
CA GLY A 112 -20.19 4.76 6.93
C GLY A 112 -20.68 4.53 8.36
N ALA A 113 -20.25 5.40 9.29
CA ALA A 113 -20.64 5.42 10.69
C ALA A 113 -21.73 6.46 10.98
N ALA A 114 -21.69 7.61 10.28
CA ALA A 114 -22.72 8.64 10.33
C ALA A 114 -22.78 9.36 8.98
N GLN A 115 -23.98 9.73 8.53
CA GLN A 115 -24.20 10.44 7.27
C GLN A 115 -25.14 11.62 7.49
N GLY A 116 -24.86 12.74 6.81
CA GLY A 116 -25.64 13.96 6.91
C GLY A 116 -25.27 14.97 5.83
N PRO A 117 -26.05 16.05 5.67
CA PRO A 117 -25.87 17.01 4.59
C PRO A 117 -24.52 17.74 4.67
N GLU A 118 -23.97 17.99 5.85
CA GLU A 118 -22.73 18.77 6.02
C GLU A 118 -21.54 17.90 6.45
N ARG A 119 -21.78 16.62 6.78
CA ARG A 119 -20.78 15.74 7.39
C ARG A 119 -21.06 14.28 7.11
N SER A 120 -20.03 13.57 6.66
CA SER A 120 -20.01 12.12 6.51
C SER A 120 -18.84 11.54 7.31
N GLU A 121 -19.08 10.46 8.04
CA GLU A 121 -18.08 9.76 8.84
C GLU A 121 -17.95 8.31 8.41
N TYR A 122 -16.70 7.87 8.27
CA TYR A 122 -16.32 6.57 7.76
C TYR A 122 -15.27 5.95 8.70
N GLN A 123 -15.34 4.64 8.93
CA GLN A 123 -14.33 3.95 9.74
C GLN A 123 -14.09 2.50 9.32
N ASN A 124 -12.89 2.02 9.61
CA ASN A 124 -12.56 0.60 9.64
C ASN A 124 -11.81 0.33 10.95
N ALA A 125 -12.49 -0.35 11.87
CA ALA A 125 -11.96 -0.61 13.21
C ALA A 125 -10.76 -1.56 13.19
N GLY A 126 -10.71 -2.51 12.25
CA GLY A 126 -9.60 -3.46 12.11
C GLY A 126 -8.33 -2.84 11.53
N ALA A 127 -8.47 -1.80 10.72
CA ALA A 127 -7.35 -1.01 10.19
C ALA A 127 -6.99 0.20 11.07
N HIS A 128 -7.74 0.46 12.15
CA HIS A 128 -7.63 1.66 12.99
C HIS A 128 -7.69 2.99 12.20
N ILE A 129 -8.58 3.05 11.19
CA ILE A 129 -8.78 4.24 10.34
C ILE A 129 -10.15 4.86 10.60
N ARG A 130 -10.18 6.19 10.74
CA ARG A 130 -11.40 7.01 10.67
C ARG A 130 -11.21 8.16 9.69
N VAL A 131 -12.26 8.48 8.93
CA VAL A 131 -12.31 9.64 8.04
C VAL A 131 -13.60 10.41 8.30
N THR A 132 -13.48 11.72 8.54
CA THR A 132 -14.60 12.66 8.58
C THR A 132 -14.49 13.60 7.39
N LEU A 133 -15.50 13.60 6.53
CA LEU A 133 -15.64 14.53 5.41
C LEU A 133 -16.59 15.66 5.84
N ASN A 134 -16.07 16.87 6.05
CA ASN A 134 -16.90 18.05 6.31
C ASN A 134 -17.20 18.72 4.96
N ILE A 135 -18.45 18.67 4.51
CA ILE A 135 -18.91 19.16 3.22
C ILE A 135 -19.25 20.65 3.36
N LEU A 136 -18.32 21.52 2.98
CA LEU A 136 -18.44 22.96 3.13
C LEU A 136 -19.34 23.60 2.07
N LYS A 137 -19.38 22.99 0.87
CA LYS A 137 -20.18 23.50 -0.26
C LYS A 137 -20.53 22.38 -1.23
N ARG A 138 -21.73 22.44 -1.79
CA ARG A 138 -22.13 21.75 -3.03
C ARG A 138 -22.31 22.78 -4.14
N ASN A 139 -21.86 22.47 -5.34
CA ASN A 139 -22.04 23.31 -6.53
C ASN A 139 -22.02 22.45 -7.81
N ASN A 140 -22.20 23.08 -8.98
CA ASN A 140 -22.19 22.38 -10.28
C ASN A 140 -23.17 21.19 -10.32
N PHE A 141 -24.39 21.42 -9.83
CA PHE A 141 -25.47 20.44 -9.92
C PHE A 141 -25.82 20.17 -11.38
N SER A 142 -26.06 18.90 -11.72
CA SER A 142 -26.67 18.51 -12.99
C SER A 142 -28.12 19.01 -13.10
N GLU A 143 -28.67 19.00 -14.31
CA GLU A 143 -30.05 19.42 -14.62
C GLU A 143 -31.09 18.76 -13.68
N TYR A 144 -30.93 17.46 -13.43
CA TYR A 144 -31.80 16.65 -12.56
C TYR A 144 -31.33 16.60 -11.10
N GLN A 145 -30.25 17.32 -10.75
CA GLN A 145 -29.62 17.36 -9.42
C GLN A 145 -29.06 16.02 -8.90
N GLU A 146 -28.97 15.01 -9.76
CA GLU A 146 -28.46 13.66 -9.47
C GLU A 146 -26.94 13.62 -9.23
N SER A 147 -26.21 14.65 -9.68
CA SER A 147 -24.77 14.80 -9.46
C SER A 147 -24.35 16.25 -9.20
N HIS A 148 -23.30 16.43 -8.40
CA HIS A 148 -22.76 17.74 -7.98
C HIS A 148 -21.28 17.66 -7.61
N ASP A 149 -20.56 18.79 -7.64
CA ASP A 149 -19.24 18.92 -7.02
C ASP A 149 -19.38 19.15 -5.50
N ARG A 150 -18.43 18.62 -4.71
CA ARG A 150 -18.34 18.81 -3.24
C ARG A 150 -17.01 19.47 -2.87
N GLN A 151 -17.03 20.59 -2.15
CA GLN A 151 -15.84 21.15 -1.47
C GLN A 151 -15.78 20.56 -0.05
N VAL A 152 -14.68 19.87 0.28
CA VAL A 152 -14.58 19.07 1.50
C VAL A 152 -13.29 19.32 2.26
N LEU A 153 -13.42 19.51 3.58
CA LEU A 153 -12.30 19.41 4.51
C LEU A 153 -12.32 18.01 5.16
N ALA A 154 -11.41 17.14 4.70
CA ALA A 154 -11.30 15.77 5.17
C ALA A 154 -10.33 15.67 6.35
N LYS A 155 -10.81 15.21 7.51
CA LYS A 155 -9.98 14.81 8.65
C LYS A 155 -9.78 13.29 8.57
N ILE A 156 -8.54 12.85 8.60
CA ILE A 156 -8.14 11.45 8.40
C ILE A 156 -7.27 11.04 9.58
N GLU A 157 -7.72 10.03 10.32
CA GLU A 157 -7.11 9.56 11.57
C GLU A 157 -6.66 8.12 11.36
N MET A 158 -5.34 7.88 11.44
CA MET A 158 -4.69 6.58 11.18
C MET A 158 -3.47 6.43 12.08
N ASN A 159 -3.34 5.32 12.80
CA ASN A 159 -2.15 5.01 13.63
C ASN A 159 -1.71 6.18 14.53
N ASP A 160 -2.66 6.76 15.29
CA ASP A 160 -2.51 7.93 16.16
C ASP A 160 -2.06 9.25 15.47
N GLN A 161 -1.98 9.26 14.13
CA GLN A 161 -1.73 10.46 13.33
C GLN A 161 -3.05 11.04 12.81
N ILE A 162 -3.17 12.36 12.85
CA ILE A 162 -4.30 13.10 12.27
C ILE A 162 -3.77 13.96 11.12
N GLN A 163 -4.33 13.76 9.93
CA GLN A 163 -4.09 14.58 8.76
C GLN A 163 -5.38 15.28 8.34
N THR A 164 -5.31 16.58 8.05
CA THR A 164 -6.40 17.34 7.46
C THR A 164 -6.05 17.69 6.02
N LEU A 165 -6.95 17.40 5.08
CA LEU A 165 -6.77 17.64 3.64
C LEU A 165 -7.93 18.47 3.06
N THR A 166 -7.57 19.46 2.25
CA THR A 166 -8.51 20.18 1.38
C THR A 166 -8.75 19.35 0.13
N LEU A 167 -9.95 18.81 -0.03
CA LEU A 167 -10.32 17.93 -1.14
C LEU A 167 -11.48 18.52 -1.94
N LYS A 168 -11.53 18.19 -3.23
CA LYS A 168 -12.71 18.41 -4.07
C LYS A 168 -13.24 17.07 -4.58
N GLY A 169 -14.47 16.75 -4.21
CA GLY A 169 -15.27 15.74 -4.89
C GLY A 169 -15.76 16.31 -6.22
N GLN A 170 -15.50 15.60 -7.32
CA GLN A 170 -15.89 16.03 -8.66
C GLN A 170 -16.94 15.10 -9.26
N SER A 171 -18.04 15.66 -9.78
CA SER A 171 -19.16 14.90 -10.37
C SER A 171 -19.68 13.80 -9.44
N CYS A 172 -19.95 14.17 -8.18
CA CYS A 172 -20.40 13.26 -7.14
C CYS A 172 -21.90 13.00 -7.26
N GLY A 173 -22.26 11.78 -7.65
CA GLY A 173 -23.62 11.45 -8.05
C GLY A 173 -23.75 10.12 -8.79
N THR A 174 -24.93 9.92 -9.34
CA THR A 174 -25.25 8.97 -10.42
C THR A 174 -25.08 9.59 -11.81
#